data_AF-A0A849BTH1-F1
#
_entry.id   AF-A0A849BTH1-F1
#
_cell.length_a   1.000
_cell.length_b   1.000
_cell.length_c   1.000
_cell.angle_alpha   90.00
_cell.angle_beta   90.00
_cell.angle_gamma   90.00
#
_symmetry.space_group_name_H-M   'P 1'
#
loop_
_entity.id
_entity.type
_entity.pdbx_description
1 polymer ?
#
loop_
_entity_poly.entity_id
_entity_poly.type
_entity_poly.pdbx_seq_one_letter_code
_entity_poly.pdbx_strand_id
1 'polypeptide(L)'
;MVVAGAATAAVAAQNLSTESGIASRTVAQWVHRIRTGGGLRRVEDHPDGEWVVQVVTGGGAERSYRCPGCDQLVPGSSPHVVAWPADGLLGAEAALADRRHWHRPCWDRRAVRRPR
;
A
#
# COMPACT_ATOMS: atom_id res chain seq x y z
N MET A 1 -29.95 29.14 13.24
CA MET A 1 -29.60 28.89 11.83
C MET A 1 -28.14 28.44 11.80
N VAL A 2 -27.87 27.13 11.74
CA VAL A 2 -26.50 26.58 11.80
C VAL A 2 -26.01 26.48 10.36
N VAL A 3 -25.07 27.34 9.95
CA VAL A 3 -24.43 27.23 8.63
C VAL A 3 -23.27 26.25 8.76
N ALA A 4 -23.51 24.98 8.43
CA ALA A 4 -22.46 23.99 8.25
C ALA A 4 -21.78 24.27 6.89
N GLY A 5 -20.65 24.97 6.92
CA GLY A 5 -19.82 25.18 5.74
C GLY A 5 -19.10 23.89 5.34
N ALA A 6 -19.55 23.26 4.25
CA ALA A 6 -18.79 22.20 3.60
C ALA A 6 -17.50 22.81 3.02
N ALA A 7 -16.37 22.62 3.70
CA ALA A 7 -15.07 22.97 3.14
C ALA A 7 -14.85 22.14 1.87
N THR A 8 -14.75 22.80 0.71
CA THR A 8 -14.34 22.16 -0.54
C THR A 8 -12.99 21.46 -0.32
N ALA A 9 -12.74 20.33 -0.99
CA ALA A 9 -11.50 19.55 -0.85
C ALA A 9 -10.21 20.41 -1.02
N ALA A 10 -10.30 21.52 -1.75
CA ALA A 10 -9.23 22.53 -1.85
C ALA A 10 -8.91 23.22 -0.52
N VAL A 11 -9.93 23.58 0.28
CA VAL A 11 -9.78 24.20 1.60
C VAL A 11 -9.20 23.21 2.60
N ALA A 12 -9.61 21.93 2.54
CA ALA A 12 -9.00 20.89 3.36
C ALA A 12 -7.50 20.73 3.05
N ALA A 13 -7.10 20.71 1.76
CA ALA A 13 -5.69 20.63 1.37
C ALA A 13 -4.88 21.88 1.80
N GLN A 14 -5.49 23.06 1.77
CA GLN A 14 -4.87 24.30 2.24
C GLN A 14 -4.66 24.27 3.76
N ASN A 15 -5.64 23.81 4.53
CA ASN A 15 -5.56 23.72 6.00
C ASN A 15 -4.47 22.72 6.45
N LEU A 16 -4.41 21.53 5.84
CA LEU A 16 -3.34 20.56 6.11
C LEU A 16 -1.93 21.12 5.81
N SER A 17 -1.81 22.03 4.84
CA SER A 17 -0.54 22.69 4.52
C SER A 17 -0.13 23.68 5.61
N THR A 18 -1.09 24.44 6.15
CA THR A 18 -0.86 25.38 7.26
C THR A 18 -0.53 24.67 8.57
N GLU A 19 -1.25 23.59 8.89
CA GLU A 19 -1.10 22.84 10.15
C GLU A 19 0.22 22.05 10.24
N SER A 20 0.83 21.71 9.09
CA SER A 20 2.08 20.94 9.06
C SER A 20 3.35 21.78 9.16
N GLY A 21 3.27 23.12 9.11
CA GLY A 21 4.42 24.03 9.22
C GLY A 21 5.42 23.95 8.04
N ILE A 22 5.06 23.27 6.95
CA ILE A 22 5.92 23.02 5.79
C ILE A 22 5.43 23.86 4.62
N ALA A 23 6.19 24.89 4.23
CA ALA A 23 5.81 25.86 3.19
C ALA A 23 5.71 25.29 1.76
N SER A 24 6.17 24.05 1.53
CA SER A 24 6.15 23.40 0.22
C SER A 24 5.09 22.30 0.16
N ARG A 25 4.12 22.48 -0.74
CA ARG A 25 3.10 21.48 -1.08
C ARG A 25 3.73 20.15 -1.51
N THR A 26 4.86 20.19 -2.21
CA THR A 26 5.59 18.99 -2.65
C THR A 26 6.23 18.26 -1.47
N VAL A 27 6.79 18.97 -0.50
CA VAL A 27 7.37 18.35 0.71
C VAL A 27 6.28 17.78 1.61
N ALA A 28 5.16 18.49 1.79
CA ALA A 28 4.00 17.97 2.52
C ALA A 28 3.46 16.69 1.87
N GLN A 29 3.38 16.65 0.53
CA GLN A 29 2.99 15.45 -0.21
C GLN A 29 3.99 14.29 -0.04
N TRP A 30 5.29 14.57 -0.06
CA TRP A 30 6.35 13.57 0.15
C TRP A 30 6.32 12.99 1.57
N VAL A 31 6.22 13.86 2.59
CA VAL A 31 6.12 13.48 4.00
C VAL A 31 4.83 12.71 4.27
N HIS A 32 3.70 13.14 3.68
CA HIS A 32 2.44 12.39 3.78
C HIS A 32 2.62 10.99 3.23
N ARG A 33 3.20 10.84 2.04
CA ARG A 33 3.46 9.54 1.40
C ARG A 33 4.37 8.63 2.23
N ILE A 34 5.40 9.18 2.87
CA ILE A 34 6.26 8.44 3.81
C ILE A 34 5.45 8.00 5.03
N ARG A 35 4.68 8.91 5.64
CA ARG A 35 3.88 8.65 6.85
C ARG A 35 2.71 7.69 6.60
N THR A 36 2.11 7.72 5.42
CA THR A 36 1.03 6.81 5.03
C THR A 36 1.54 5.53 4.36
N GLY A 37 2.85 5.40 4.12
CA GLY A 37 3.44 4.18 3.54
C GLY A 37 3.17 3.98 2.05
N GLY A 38 2.79 5.05 1.33
CA GLY A 38 2.55 5.02 -0.11
C GLY A 38 3.86 4.88 -0.90
N GLY A 39 4.56 3.76 -0.81
CA GLY A 39 5.73 3.48 -1.65
C GLY A 39 7.02 3.09 -0.91
N LEU A 40 7.01 2.95 0.42
CA LEU A 40 8.16 2.33 1.09
C LEU A 40 8.06 0.81 0.92
N ARG A 41 8.91 0.27 0.03
CA ARG A 41 9.15 -1.16 -0.09
C ARG A 41 10.10 -1.56 1.02
N ARG A 42 9.83 -2.67 1.69
CA ARG A 42 10.76 -3.30 2.63
C ARG A 42 11.06 -4.70 2.17
N VAL A 43 12.26 -5.18 2.47
CA VAL A 43 12.60 -6.60 2.31
C VAL A 43 12.27 -7.30 3.62
N GLU A 44 11.59 -8.43 3.53
CA GLU A 44 11.31 -9.32 4.66
C GLU A 44 11.91 -10.70 4.36
N ASP A 45 12.66 -11.25 5.31
CA ASP A 45 13.11 -12.63 5.29
C ASP A 45 11.99 -13.55 5.78
N HIS A 46 11.75 -14.64 5.04
CA HIS A 46 10.72 -15.65 5.36
C HIS A 46 11.24 -17.06 5.07
N PRO A 47 10.59 -18.11 5.60
CA PRO A 47 11.06 -19.49 5.43
C PRO A 47 11.18 -19.96 3.96
N ASP A 48 10.49 -19.29 3.04
CA ASP A 48 10.48 -19.56 1.60
C ASP A 48 11.39 -18.61 0.78
N GLY A 49 12.16 -17.74 1.45
CA GLY A 49 13.14 -16.83 0.84
C GLY A 49 12.92 -15.36 1.23
N GLU A 50 13.70 -14.46 0.62
CA GLU A 50 13.53 -13.02 0.78
C GLU A 50 12.41 -12.49 -0.11
N TRP A 51 11.57 -11.63 0.46
CA TRP A 51 10.43 -11.03 -0.22
C TRP A 51 10.47 -9.52 -0.13
N VAL A 52 10.25 -8.85 -1.25
CA VAL A 52 9.96 -7.43 -1.26
C VAL A 52 8.47 -7.23 -0.98
N VAL A 53 8.17 -6.40 0.00
CA VAL A 53 6.82 -6.14 0.51
C VAL A 53 6.51 -4.66 0.38
N GLN A 54 5.38 -4.38 -0.24
CA GLN A 54 4.84 -3.04 -0.37
C GLN A 54 3.45 -2.97 0.24
N VAL A 55 3.27 -2.08 1.22
CA VAL A 55 1.96 -1.78 1.76
C VAL A 55 1.25 -0.80 0.82
N VAL A 56 0.03 -1.16 0.43
CA VAL A 56 -0.87 -0.31 -0.35
C VAL A 56 -1.94 0.21 0.59
N THR A 57 -2.13 1.53 0.62
CA THR A 57 -3.12 2.19 1.48
C THR A 57 -4.54 2.09 0.96
N GLY A 58 -4.72 1.57 -0.26
CA GLY A 58 -5.96 1.69 -1.02
C GLY A 58 -6.03 3.05 -1.70
N GLY A 59 -6.45 3.06 -2.97
CA GLY A 59 -6.61 4.30 -3.72
C GLY A 59 -7.05 4.05 -5.14
N GLY A 60 -8.29 4.41 -5.46
CA GLY A 60 -8.86 4.53 -6.82
C GLY A 60 -8.79 3.30 -7.74
N ALA A 61 -8.17 2.21 -7.33
CA ALA A 61 -8.01 1.03 -8.15
C ALA A 61 -9.29 0.20 -8.13
N GLU A 62 -9.99 0.18 -9.26
CA GLU A 62 -11.23 -0.59 -9.45
C GLU A 62 -10.97 -2.10 -9.60
N ARG A 63 -9.72 -2.49 -9.87
CA ARG A 63 -9.33 -3.89 -10.03
C ARG A 63 -9.28 -4.60 -8.68
N SER A 64 -9.88 -5.79 -8.66
CA SER A 64 -9.77 -6.74 -7.56
C SER A 64 -8.81 -7.86 -7.93
N TYR A 65 -8.02 -8.32 -6.97
CA TYR A 65 -7.00 -9.37 -7.16
C TYR A 65 -7.30 -10.55 -6.25
N ARG A 66 -6.87 -11.76 -6.60
CA ARG A 66 -7.10 -12.97 -5.80
C ARG A 66 -5.96 -13.16 -4.78
N CYS A 67 -6.31 -13.30 -3.50
CA CYS A 67 -5.36 -13.52 -2.41
C CYS A 67 -4.88 -14.97 -2.38
N PRO A 68 -3.58 -15.26 -2.48
CA PRO A 68 -3.08 -16.65 -2.44
C PRO A 68 -3.30 -17.37 -1.11
N GLY A 69 -3.41 -16.64 0.01
CA GLY A 69 -3.54 -17.24 1.35
C GLY A 69 -4.96 -17.65 1.76
N CYS A 70 -5.99 -17.08 1.13
CA CYS A 70 -7.40 -17.37 1.48
C CYS A 70 -8.32 -17.52 0.27
N ASP A 71 -7.80 -17.33 -0.94
CA ASP A 71 -8.51 -17.40 -2.22
C ASP A 71 -9.66 -16.38 -2.39
N GLN A 72 -9.78 -15.42 -1.46
CA GLN A 72 -10.74 -14.32 -1.52
C GLN A 72 -10.22 -13.13 -2.31
N LEU A 73 -11.13 -12.28 -2.79
CA LEU A 73 -10.77 -11.07 -3.52
C LEU A 73 -10.23 -9.98 -2.58
N VAL A 74 -9.19 -9.30 -3.05
CA VAL A 74 -8.55 -8.12 -2.49
C VAL A 74 -8.93 -6.93 -3.37
N PRO A 75 -9.84 -6.05 -2.93
CA PRO A 75 -10.16 -4.84 -3.69
C PRO A 75 -8.95 -3.91 -3.73
N GLY A 76 -8.57 -3.40 -4.92
CA GLY A 76 -7.49 -2.43 -5.07
C GLY A 76 -7.76 -1.10 -4.35
N SER A 77 -9.02 -0.78 -4.13
CA SER A 77 -9.49 0.36 -3.34
C SER A 77 -9.26 0.19 -1.83
N SER A 78 -9.07 -1.04 -1.34
CA SER A 78 -8.87 -1.34 0.07
C SER A 78 -7.38 -1.44 0.43
N PRO A 79 -6.99 -1.12 1.68
CA PRO A 79 -5.61 -1.32 2.13
C PRO A 79 -5.20 -2.80 2.06
N HIS A 80 -4.08 -3.09 1.40
CA HIS A 80 -3.59 -4.46 1.20
C HIS A 80 -2.06 -4.51 1.05
N VAL A 81 -1.50 -5.70 0.88
CA VAL A 81 -0.06 -5.92 0.69
C VAL A 81 0.18 -6.44 -0.72
N VAL A 82 1.21 -5.92 -1.37
CA VAL A 82 1.75 -6.47 -2.62
C VAL A 82 3.13 -7.01 -2.31
N ALA A 83 3.36 -8.28 -2.66
CA ALA A 83 4.62 -8.95 -2.39
C ALA A 83 5.12 -9.75 -3.59
N TRP A 84 6.43 -9.79 -3.75
CA TRP A 84 7.14 -10.56 -4.79
C TRP A 84 8.52 -11.01 -4.27
N PRO A 85 9.11 -12.09 -4.83
CA PRO A 85 10.45 -12.54 -4.43
C PRO A 85 11.50 -11.45 -4.65
N ALA A 86 12.46 -11.31 -3.74
CA ALA A 86 13.56 -10.36 -3.90
C ALA A 86 14.53 -10.77 -5.02
N ASP A 87 14.78 -12.08 -5.13
CA ASP A 87 15.61 -12.67 -6.17
C ASP A 87 14.76 -13.14 -7.36
N GLY A 88 14.48 -12.23 -8.29
CA GLY A 88 14.00 -12.63 -9.60
C GLY A 88 15.13 -13.31 -10.37
N LEU A 89 14.92 -14.55 -10.83
CA LEU A 89 15.89 -15.29 -11.68
C LEU A 89 16.33 -14.53 -12.95
N LEU A 90 15.58 -13.49 -13.33
CA LEU A 90 15.82 -12.63 -14.50
C LEU A 90 16.02 -11.13 -14.13
N GLY A 91 16.27 -10.82 -12.85
CA GLY A 91 16.46 -9.45 -12.36
C GLY A 91 15.22 -8.82 -11.70
N ALA A 92 15.39 -7.59 -11.19
CA ALA A 92 14.40 -6.89 -10.37
C ALA A 92 13.10 -6.58 -11.14
N GLU A 93 13.18 -6.24 -12.43
CA GLU A 93 12.01 -5.99 -13.27
C GLU A 93 11.15 -7.24 -13.50
N ALA A 94 11.77 -8.41 -13.65
CA ALA A 94 11.04 -9.66 -13.80
C ALA A 94 10.37 -10.08 -12.48
N ALA A 95 11.03 -9.84 -11.34
CA ALA A 95 10.43 -10.06 -10.03
C ALA A 95 9.18 -9.20 -9.80
N LEU A 96 9.13 -7.98 -10.35
CA LEU A 96 7.95 -7.12 -10.32
C LEU A 96 6.78 -7.65 -11.17
N ALA A 97 7.02 -8.53 -12.14
CA ALA A 97 5.95 -9.18 -12.90
C ALA A 97 5.19 -10.19 -12.04
N ASP A 98 5.87 -10.83 -11.07
CA ASP A 98 5.31 -11.82 -10.14
C ASP A 98 4.66 -11.21 -8.89
N ARG A 99 4.18 -9.97 -8.98
CA ARG A 99 3.48 -9.29 -7.89
C ARG A 99 2.20 -10.02 -7.51
N ARG A 100 2.15 -10.47 -6.26
CA ARG A 100 0.95 -11.09 -5.67
C ARG A 100 0.31 -10.13 -4.68
N HIS A 101 -1.02 -10.04 -4.72
CA HIS A 101 -1.80 -9.21 -3.82
C HIS A 101 -2.36 -10.05 -2.68
N TRP A 102 -2.16 -9.58 -1.45
CA TRP A 102 -2.55 -10.26 -0.22
C TRP A 102 -3.36 -9.33 0.66
N HIS A 103 -4.35 -9.87 1.39
CA HIS A 103 -4.82 -9.18 2.58
C HIS A 103 -3.66 -9.11 3.59
N ARG A 104 -3.53 -7.98 4.31
CA ARG A 104 -2.55 -7.82 5.39
C ARG A 104 -2.48 -9.02 6.35
N PRO A 105 -3.60 -9.50 6.96
CA PRO A 105 -3.55 -10.63 7.88
C PRO A 105 -3.18 -11.96 7.20
N CYS A 106 -3.39 -12.09 5.88
CA CYS A 106 -2.99 -13.28 5.14
C CYS A 106 -1.47 -13.29 4.88
N TRP A 107 -0.87 -12.13 4.59
CA TRP A 107 0.58 -11.99 4.47
C TRP A 107 1.29 -12.32 5.79
N ASP A 108 0.84 -11.71 6.89
CA ASP A 108 1.44 -11.88 8.22
C ASP A 108 1.41 -13.33 8.72
N ARG A 109 0.44 -14.13 8.24
CA ARG A 109 0.23 -15.52 8.66
C ARG A 109 0.55 -16.53 7.57
N ARG A 110 1.19 -16.12 6.46
CA ARG A 110 1.37 -17.00 5.30
C ARG A 110 2.22 -18.24 5.59
N ALA A 111 3.20 -18.13 6.49
CA ALA A 111 4.03 -19.28 6.89
C ALA A 111 3.21 -20.39 7.56
N VAL A 112 2.08 -20.03 8.19
CA VAL A 112 1.18 -20.96 8.90
C VAL A 112 -0.02 -21.34 8.03
N ARG A 113 -0.35 -20.51 7.04
CA ARG A 113 -1.50 -20.67 6.14
C ARG A 113 -1.01 -21.15 4.76
N ARG A 114 -0.78 -22.46 4.63
CA ARG A 114 -0.54 -23.06 3.29
C ARG A 114 -1.83 -22.94 2.46
N PRO A 115 -1.77 -22.53 1.17
CA PRO A 115 -2.94 -22.51 0.29
C PRO A 115 -3.54 -23.91 0.19
N ARG A 116 -4.88 -24.02 0.23
CA ARG A 116 -5.59 -25.25 -0.15
C ARG A 116 -5.68 -25.35 -1.66
#